data_AF-A0AAU7WCY4-F1
#
_entry.id   AF-A0AAU7WCY4-F1
#
_cell.length_a   1.000
_cell.length_b   1.000
_cell.length_c   1.000
_cell.angle_alpha   90.00
_cell.angle_beta   90.00
_cell.angle_gamma   90.00
#
_symmetry.space_group_name_H-M   'P 1'
#
loop_
_entity.id
_entity.type
_entity.pdbx_description
1 polymer ?
#
loop_
_entity_poly.entity_id
_entity_poly.type
_entity_poly.pdbx_seq_one_letter_code
_entity_poly.pdbx_strand_id
1 'polypeptide(L)'
;MRSSQERETTGTASRRIRLAGVLLLAAVTLTGCSGATGAPTPSDGASATTPPASATAGTPSPTAAGAEERAAVRSPAPFEPELGMCLDARKDAVPGPETIVSCDEEHDDEVYAVFDLADGAFPGDSAVEGAARAGCLDRFAAFIGIPFAESVLEVYTFHPDEAAWSSGDRRVACVVWNPSDTVTGSLAGAGY
;
A
#
# COMPACT_ATOMS: atom_id res chain seq x y z
N MET A 1 7.80 -71.61 9.88
CA MET A 1 6.69 -72.58 9.93
C MET A 1 5.40 -71.83 10.20
N ARG A 2 4.46 -71.90 9.24
CA ARG A 2 2.97 -71.69 9.27
C ARG A 2 2.41 -70.49 10.07
N SER A 3 1.79 -69.50 9.43
CA SER A 3 0.50 -69.51 8.68
C SER A 3 -0.75 -69.56 9.57
N SER A 4 -1.77 -68.80 9.12
CA SER A 4 -3.14 -68.55 9.66
C SER A 4 -3.22 -67.24 10.46
N GLN A 5 -3.55 -66.05 9.91
CA GLN A 5 -4.53 -65.61 8.89
C GLN A 5 -6.00 -65.91 9.26
N GLU A 6 -6.83 -64.84 9.11
CA GLU A 6 -8.31 -64.75 9.01
C GLU A 6 -9.13 -64.64 10.33
N ARG A 7 -10.05 -63.68 10.55
CA ARG A 7 -11.06 -62.98 9.70
C ARG A 7 -11.34 -61.57 10.27
N GLU A 8 -11.27 -60.47 9.53
CA GLU A 8 -12.31 -59.85 8.66
C GLU A 8 -13.71 -59.68 9.29
N THR A 9 -14.08 -58.43 9.65
CA THR A 9 -15.41 -57.84 9.40
C THR A 9 -15.33 -56.30 9.32
N THR A 10 -15.26 -55.79 8.09
CA THR A 10 -16.14 -54.79 7.48
C THR A 10 -16.67 -53.62 8.34
N GLY A 11 -16.32 -52.39 7.94
CA GLY A 11 -16.93 -51.17 8.48
C GLY A 11 -16.60 -49.88 7.73
N THR A 12 -16.61 -49.90 6.39
CA THR A 12 -16.48 -48.71 5.55
C THR A 12 -17.66 -47.75 5.76
N ALA A 13 -17.47 -46.70 6.56
CA ALA A 13 -18.38 -45.54 6.56
C ALA A 13 -17.86 -44.48 5.58
N SER A 14 -17.96 -44.79 4.29
CA SER A 14 -17.74 -43.83 3.20
C SER A 14 -18.89 -42.82 3.20
N ARG A 15 -18.64 -41.61 3.70
CA ARG A 15 -19.59 -40.49 3.65
C ARG A 15 -19.75 -40.04 2.19
N ARG A 16 -20.80 -40.54 1.53
CA ARG A 16 -21.25 -40.06 0.22
C ARG A 16 -21.90 -38.68 0.39
N ILE A 17 -21.11 -37.62 0.24
CA ILE A 17 -21.65 -36.26 0.11
C ILE A 17 -22.23 -36.16 -1.31
N ARG A 18 -23.55 -36.00 -1.41
CA ARG A 18 -24.23 -35.80 -2.69
C ARG A 18 -23.93 -34.39 -3.18
N LEU A 19 -23.24 -34.28 -4.31
CA LEU A 19 -23.20 -33.06 -5.11
C LEU A 19 -24.64 -32.75 -5.56
N ALA A 20 -25.22 -31.68 -5.03
CA ALA A 20 -26.38 -31.04 -5.63
C ALA A 20 -25.88 -30.07 -6.70
N GLY A 21 -25.98 -30.48 -7.96
CA GLY A 21 -25.70 -29.62 -9.11
C GLY A 21 -26.77 -28.53 -9.23
N VAL A 22 -26.35 -27.27 -9.21
CA VAL A 22 -27.17 -26.13 -9.60
C VAL A 22 -26.61 -25.62 -10.93
N LEU A 23 -27.23 -26.04 -12.04
CA LEU A 23 -27.04 -25.42 -13.35
C LEU A 23 -27.92 -24.16 -13.41
N LEU A 24 -27.31 -22.98 -13.31
CA LEU A 24 -27.95 -21.72 -13.66
C LEU A 24 -27.43 -21.28 -15.04
N LEU A 25 -28.21 -21.62 -16.07
CA LEU A 25 -28.09 -21.06 -17.42
C LEU A 25 -28.86 -19.73 -17.46
N ALA A 26 -28.15 -18.60 -17.54
CA ALA A 26 -28.76 -17.31 -17.87
C ALA A 26 -28.02 -16.70 -19.07
N ALA A 27 -28.78 -16.48 -20.14
CA ALA A 27 -28.33 -16.14 -21.47
C ALA A 27 -27.85 -14.69 -21.59
N VAL A 28 -26.72 -14.51 -22.28
CA VAL A 28 -26.19 -13.20 -22.67
C VAL A 28 -26.86 -12.78 -23.98
N THR A 29 -27.65 -11.70 -23.96
CA THR A 29 -28.13 -11.06 -25.19
C THR A 29 -27.23 -9.87 -25.52
N LEU A 30 -26.33 -10.04 -26.49
CA LEU A 30 -25.56 -8.95 -27.09
C LEU A 30 -26.46 -8.16 -28.03
N THR A 31 -26.89 -6.97 -27.62
CA THR A 31 -27.48 -5.99 -28.54
C THR A 31 -26.37 -5.11 -29.08
N GLY A 32 -25.90 -5.42 -30.28
CA GLY A 32 -25.02 -4.57 -31.07
C GLY A 32 -25.81 -3.53 -31.86
N CYS A 33 -25.35 -2.28 -31.86
CA CYS A 33 -25.77 -1.28 -32.84
C CYS A 33 -24.62 -1.05 -33.82
N SER A 34 -24.83 -1.48 -35.07
CA SER A 34 -23.98 -1.17 -36.21
C SER A 34 -24.69 -0.19 -37.14
N GLY A 35 -23.94 0.82 -37.60
CA GLY A 35 -24.25 1.59 -38.81
C GLY A 35 -23.75 3.03 -38.70
N ALA A 36 -23.25 3.68 -39.74
CA ALA A 36 -22.74 3.28 -41.04
C ALA A 36 -21.97 4.49 -41.61
N THR A 37 -20.88 4.22 -42.31
CA THR A 37 -20.33 4.94 -43.48
C THR A 37 -20.57 6.45 -43.65
N GLY A 38 -19.46 7.20 -43.68
CA GLY A 38 -19.35 8.49 -44.37
C GLY A 38 -17.87 8.87 -44.54
N ALA A 39 -17.34 8.70 -45.75
CA ALA A 39 -16.00 9.14 -46.14
C ALA A 39 -16.07 10.52 -46.84
N PRO A 40 -14.97 11.08 -47.37
CA PRO A 40 -14.33 12.31 -46.87
C PRO A 40 -14.51 13.51 -47.83
N THR A 41 -14.07 14.71 -47.45
CA THR A 41 -13.27 15.62 -48.31
C THR A 41 -12.86 16.92 -47.57
N PRO A 42 -11.78 17.59 -48.03
CA PRO A 42 -10.98 18.55 -47.26
C PRO A 42 -11.37 20.00 -47.58
N SER A 43 -10.88 20.95 -46.79
CA SER A 43 -10.64 22.33 -47.26
C SER A 43 -9.59 23.01 -46.39
N ASP A 44 -8.47 23.30 -47.05
CA ASP A 44 -7.40 24.16 -46.61
C ASP A 44 -7.90 25.59 -46.32
N GLY A 45 -7.23 26.25 -45.39
CA GLY A 45 -7.47 27.66 -45.06
C GLY A 45 -6.26 28.25 -44.35
N ALA A 46 -5.16 28.39 -45.09
CA ALA A 46 -3.97 29.11 -44.67
C ALA A 46 -4.20 30.64 -44.63
N SER A 47 -3.29 31.32 -43.93
CA SER A 47 -2.95 32.76 -44.05
C SER A 47 -3.90 33.73 -43.34
N ALA A 48 -3.48 34.84 -42.74
CA ALA A 48 -2.16 35.45 -42.55
C ALA A 48 -2.33 36.69 -41.64
N THR A 49 -1.37 36.89 -40.73
CA THR A 49 -0.55 38.11 -40.63
C THR A 49 -1.25 39.47 -40.42
N THR A 50 -1.35 39.97 -39.18
CA THR A 50 -0.55 41.06 -38.52
C THR A 50 -1.25 42.45 -38.58
N PRO A 51 -0.84 43.48 -37.78
CA PRO A 51 -1.68 44.25 -36.86
C PRO A 51 -1.97 45.68 -37.41
N PRO A 52 -2.41 46.64 -36.59
CA PRO A 52 -1.40 47.52 -35.99
C PRO A 52 -1.70 48.00 -34.56
N ALA A 53 -0.70 48.70 -34.05
CA ALA A 53 -0.46 49.10 -32.68
C ALA A 53 -1.24 50.34 -32.19
N SER A 54 -1.08 50.52 -30.87
CA SER A 54 -1.02 51.78 -30.11
C SER A 54 -2.29 52.22 -29.40
N ALA A 55 -2.26 52.13 -28.07
CA ALA A 55 -2.39 53.30 -27.19
C ALA A 55 -2.09 52.96 -25.72
N THR A 56 -0.97 53.51 -25.24
CA THR A 56 -0.86 54.30 -24.00
C THR A 56 -0.86 53.61 -22.63
N ALA A 57 0.36 53.58 -22.08
CA ALA A 57 0.77 53.96 -20.72
C ALA A 57 -0.23 53.83 -19.55
N GLY A 58 0.18 53.00 -18.59
CA GLY A 58 -0.25 53.06 -17.21
C GLY A 58 0.55 52.08 -16.39
N THR A 59 1.66 52.53 -15.81
CA THR A 59 2.40 51.79 -14.78
C THR A 59 1.70 52.01 -13.45
N PRO A 60 0.99 51.02 -12.86
CA PRO A 60 0.81 51.01 -11.43
C PRO A 60 2.08 50.44 -10.79
N SER A 61 2.77 51.30 -10.03
CA SER A 61 3.74 50.87 -9.04
C SER A 61 2.97 50.13 -7.93
N PRO A 62 3.24 48.85 -7.63
CA PRO A 62 2.68 48.24 -6.45
C PRO A 62 3.53 48.69 -5.25
N THR A 63 3.09 49.77 -4.63
CA THR A 63 3.39 50.06 -3.22
C THR A 63 2.92 48.86 -2.39
N ALA A 64 3.87 48.23 -1.70
CA ALA A 64 3.73 47.38 -0.52
C ALA A 64 2.32 46.80 -0.27
N ALA A 65 1.97 45.75 -1.01
CA ALA A 65 1.01 44.75 -0.56
C ALA A 65 1.82 43.53 -0.09
N GLY A 66 1.43 42.98 1.05
CA GLY A 66 2.18 41.98 1.80
C GLY A 66 2.83 40.92 0.92
N ALA A 67 4.08 40.61 1.24
CA ALA A 67 4.63 39.30 0.96
C ALA A 67 3.86 38.30 1.83
N GLU A 68 2.61 38.00 1.44
CA GLU A 68 2.15 36.62 1.57
C GLU A 68 3.10 35.85 0.68
N GLU A 69 4.10 35.25 1.33
CA GLU A 69 4.84 34.10 0.84
C GLU A 69 3.84 33.27 0.05
N ARG A 70 3.93 33.32 -1.28
CA ARG A 70 3.29 32.33 -2.11
C ARG A 70 3.99 31.05 -1.71
N ALA A 71 3.43 30.36 -0.72
CA ALA A 71 3.81 29.00 -0.41
C ALA A 71 3.70 28.28 -1.74
N ALA A 72 4.87 28.04 -2.35
CA ALA A 72 4.95 27.11 -3.45
C ALA A 72 4.19 25.89 -2.96
N VAL A 73 3.24 25.41 -3.76
CA VAL A 73 2.59 24.13 -3.50
C VAL A 73 3.72 23.10 -3.51
N ARG A 74 4.31 22.89 -2.33
CA ARG A 74 5.33 21.88 -2.12
C ARG A 74 4.54 20.60 -2.28
N SER A 75 4.91 19.80 -3.28
CA SER A 75 4.43 18.42 -3.30
C SER A 75 4.68 17.85 -1.90
N PRO A 76 3.68 17.19 -1.29
CA PRO A 76 3.89 16.60 0.02
C PRO A 76 5.15 15.73 -0.06
N ALA A 77 6.01 15.86 0.94
CA ALA A 77 7.16 14.97 1.04
C ALA A 77 6.65 13.51 1.04
N PRO A 78 7.44 12.56 0.50
CA PRO A 78 7.10 11.15 0.68
C PRO A 78 6.90 10.86 2.17
N PHE A 79 5.99 9.94 2.47
CA PHE A 79 5.72 9.54 3.84
C PHE A 79 6.93 8.82 4.42
N GLU A 80 7.43 9.28 5.57
CA GLU A 80 8.59 8.73 6.28
C GLU A 80 8.18 8.33 7.70
N PRO A 81 7.78 7.06 7.95
CA PRO A 81 7.31 6.63 9.27
C PRO A 81 8.45 6.65 10.30
N GLU A 82 8.27 7.35 11.41
CA GLU A 82 9.21 7.48 12.52
C GLU A 82 8.89 6.52 13.66
N LEU A 83 9.90 6.19 14.48
CA LEU A 83 9.74 5.32 15.63
C LEU A 83 8.65 5.84 16.60
N GLY A 84 7.72 4.97 16.99
CA GLY A 84 6.61 5.28 17.89
C GLY A 84 5.42 5.96 17.21
N MET A 85 5.42 6.12 15.88
CA MET A 85 4.22 6.58 15.17
C MET A 85 3.15 5.49 15.17
N CYS A 86 1.94 5.87 15.59
CA CYS A 86 0.74 5.07 15.47
C CYS A 86 -0.05 5.50 14.22
N LEU A 87 -0.52 4.52 13.47
CA LEU A 87 -1.16 4.70 12.17
C LEU A 87 -2.54 4.04 12.20
N ASP A 88 -3.53 4.76 11.71
CA ASP A 88 -4.83 4.18 11.35
C ASP A 88 -4.77 3.80 9.87
N ALA A 89 -4.64 2.49 9.61
CA ALA A 89 -4.64 1.93 8.26
C ALA A 89 -6.05 1.87 7.65
N ARG A 90 -7.06 2.38 8.35
CA ARG A 90 -8.44 2.53 7.90
C ARG A 90 -9.08 1.19 7.52
N LYS A 91 -8.77 0.11 8.25
CA LYS A 91 -9.31 -1.23 7.99
C LYS A 91 -10.85 -1.26 7.98
N ASP A 92 -11.50 -0.36 8.72
CA ASP A 92 -12.97 -0.24 8.80
C ASP A 92 -13.57 0.90 7.96
N ALA A 93 -12.75 1.62 7.17
CA ALA A 93 -13.19 2.79 6.43
C ALA A 93 -12.96 2.69 4.91
N VAL A 94 -13.42 3.71 4.18
CA VAL A 94 -13.24 3.82 2.72
C VAL A 94 -11.75 3.74 2.38
N PRO A 95 -11.32 3.01 1.34
CA PRO A 95 -9.92 2.93 0.95
C PRO A 95 -9.26 4.32 0.78
N GLY A 96 -8.04 4.49 1.30
CA GLY A 96 -7.19 5.67 1.11
C GLY A 96 -5.90 5.58 1.95
N PRO A 97 -5.10 6.64 2.05
CA PRO A 97 -3.81 6.58 2.74
C PRO A 97 -4.00 6.35 4.24
N GLU A 98 -3.04 5.66 4.84
CA GLU A 98 -2.89 5.54 6.29
C GLU A 98 -2.73 6.95 6.90
N THR A 99 -3.27 7.16 8.09
CA THR A 99 -3.16 8.44 8.79
C THR A 99 -2.40 8.29 10.09
N ILE A 100 -1.45 9.18 10.34
CA ILE A 100 -0.79 9.27 11.65
C ILE A 100 -1.80 9.79 12.66
N VAL A 101 -1.97 9.07 13.76
CA VAL A 101 -2.85 9.42 14.88
C VAL A 101 -2.07 9.37 16.20
N SER A 102 -2.62 9.93 17.27
CA SER A 102 -2.08 9.67 18.59
C SER A 102 -2.24 8.19 18.93
N CYS A 103 -1.27 7.58 19.59
CA CYS A 103 -1.44 6.21 20.08
C CYS A 103 -2.57 6.10 21.12
N ASP A 104 -2.98 7.20 21.77
CA ASP A 104 -4.15 7.21 22.66
C ASP A 104 -5.48 7.29 21.90
N GLU A 105 -5.44 7.37 20.57
CA GLU A 105 -6.59 7.22 19.68
C GLU A 105 -6.66 5.79 19.13
N GLU A 106 -7.82 5.43 18.58
CA GLU A 106 -8.01 4.13 17.94
C GLU A 106 -7.11 4.03 16.69
N HIS A 107 -6.30 2.99 16.63
CA HIS A 107 -5.37 2.70 15.54
C HIS A 107 -5.07 1.20 15.49
N ASP A 108 -4.39 0.72 14.46
CA ASP A 108 -4.12 -0.70 14.26
C ASP A 108 -2.65 -1.02 13.99
N ASP A 109 -1.85 0.01 13.72
CA ASP A 109 -0.48 -0.11 13.25
C ASP A 109 0.46 0.77 14.11
N GLU A 110 1.65 0.28 14.45
CA GLU A 110 2.68 1.06 15.17
C GLU A 110 4.09 0.80 14.63
N VAL A 111 4.85 1.88 14.42
CA VAL A 111 6.27 1.81 14.03
C VAL A 111 7.11 1.47 15.26
N TYR A 112 7.59 0.23 15.34
CA TYR A 112 8.30 -0.25 16.55
C TYR A 112 9.82 -0.28 16.42
N ALA A 113 10.36 -0.17 15.21
CA ALA A 113 11.80 -0.14 14.98
C ALA A 113 12.14 0.65 13.72
N VAL A 114 13.29 1.33 13.76
CA VAL A 114 13.91 1.99 12.61
C VAL A 114 15.41 1.67 12.61
N PHE A 115 15.96 1.32 11.46
CA PHE A 115 17.40 1.03 11.29
C PHE A 115 17.84 1.22 9.84
N ASP A 116 19.15 1.26 9.60
CA ASP A 116 19.71 1.33 8.26
C ASP A 116 20.25 -0.03 7.79
N LEU A 117 20.01 -0.35 6.52
CA LEU A 117 20.69 -1.44 5.82
C LEU A 117 22.15 -1.10 5.55
N ALA A 118 22.96 -2.13 5.29
CA ALA A 118 24.36 -1.94 4.97
C ALA A 118 24.56 -1.12 3.68
N ASP A 119 25.58 -0.26 3.69
CA ASP A 119 25.99 0.51 2.51
C ASP A 119 26.48 -0.38 1.36
N GLY A 120 26.41 0.17 0.14
CA GLY A 120 26.93 -0.48 -1.06
C GLY A 120 26.10 -0.21 -2.31
N ALA A 121 26.36 -0.99 -3.36
CA ALA A 121 25.52 -1.05 -4.55
C ALA A 121 24.15 -1.64 -4.20
N PHE A 122 23.10 -1.21 -4.91
CA PHE A 122 21.75 -1.73 -4.71
C PHE A 122 21.74 -3.25 -4.96
N PRO A 123 21.37 -4.08 -3.95
CA PRO A 123 21.46 -5.53 -4.07
C PRO A 123 20.27 -6.14 -4.85
N GLY A 124 19.31 -5.31 -5.27
CA GLY A 124 18.04 -5.71 -5.86
C GLY A 124 16.91 -5.73 -4.82
N ASP A 125 15.68 -5.48 -5.28
CA ASP A 125 14.52 -5.31 -4.40
C ASP A 125 14.30 -6.48 -3.45
N SER A 126 14.37 -7.72 -3.96
CA SER A 126 14.16 -8.92 -3.14
C SER A 126 15.19 -9.08 -2.03
N ALA A 127 16.44 -8.65 -2.25
CA ALA A 127 17.47 -8.70 -1.22
C ALA A 127 17.24 -7.61 -0.16
N VAL A 128 16.80 -6.42 -0.56
CA VAL A 128 16.42 -5.33 0.35
C VAL A 128 15.22 -5.73 1.20
N GLU A 129 14.14 -6.22 0.58
CA GLU A 129 12.93 -6.66 1.26
C GLU A 129 13.25 -7.77 2.28
N GLY A 130 14.05 -8.77 1.87
CA GLY A 130 14.46 -9.87 2.74
C GLY A 130 15.28 -9.40 3.95
N ALA A 131 16.23 -8.48 3.73
CA ALA A 131 17.04 -7.92 4.81
C ALA A 131 16.23 -7.01 5.75
N ALA A 132 15.32 -6.20 5.20
CA ALA A 132 14.40 -5.37 5.98
C ALA A 132 13.51 -6.24 6.87
N ARG A 133 12.84 -7.24 6.28
CA ARG A 133 11.98 -8.17 7.02
C ARG A 133 12.75 -8.90 8.12
N ALA A 134 13.93 -9.44 7.83
CA ALA A 134 14.75 -10.12 8.82
C ALA A 134 15.11 -9.19 9.99
N GLY A 135 15.59 -7.98 9.70
CA GLY A 135 15.95 -7.00 10.73
C GLY A 135 14.76 -6.57 11.60
N CYS A 136 13.56 -6.50 11.03
CA CYS A 136 12.34 -6.24 11.79
C CYS A 136 11.98 -7.40 12.71
N LEU A 137 11.96 -8.63 12.19
CA LEU A 137 11.64 -9.84 12.98
C LEU A 137 12.63 -10.05 14.15
N ASP A 138 13.92 -9.74 13.95
CA ASP A 138 14.94 -9.81 15.01
C ASP A 138 14.68 -8.84 16.18
N ARG A 139 13.95 -7.75 15.93
CA ARG A 139 13.62 -6.72 16.93
C ARG A 139 12.23 -6.89 17.53
N PHE A 140 11.37 -7.67 16.88
CA PHE A 140 9.96 -7.84 17.23
C PHE A 140 9.75 -8.22 18.71
N ALA A 141 10.42 -9.28 19.16
CA ALA A 141 10.19 -9.83 20.50
C ALA A 141 10.58 -8.85 21.61
N ALA A 142 11.57 -7.98 21.37
CA ALA A 142 11.97 -6.96 22.33
C ALA A 142 10.89 -5.88 22.51
N PHE A 143 10.08 -5.63 21.48
CA PHE A 143 9.01 -4.66 21.52
C PHE A 143 7.68 -5.27 22.01
N ILE A 144 7.26 -6.40 21.43
CA ILE A 144 5.95 -7.02 21.73
C ILE A 144 5.98 -7.86 23.01
N GLY A 145 7.15 -8.39 23.40
CA GLY A 145 7.33 -9.21 24.60
C GLY A 145 7.18 -10.72 24.37
N ILE A 146 6.79 -11.16 23.17
CA ILE A 146 6.76 -12.57 22.76
C ILE A 146 7.37 -12.76 21.36
N PRO A 147 7.83 -13.98 21.00
CA PRO A 147 8.33 -14.25 19.66
C PRO A 147 7.27 -14.04 18.57
N PHE A 148 7.67 -13.59 17.39
CA PHE A 148 6.76 -13.37 16.25
C PHE A 148 5.93 -14.62 15.91
N ALA A 149 6.52 -15.81 15.99
CA ALA A 149 5.82 -17.07 15.68
C ALA A 149 4.71 -17.45 16.69
N GLU A 150 4.65 -16.79 17.85
CA GLU A 150 3.64 -16.99 18.89
C GLU A 150 2.61 -15.85 18.93
N SER A 151 2.83 -14.80 18.12
CA SER A 151 2.02 -13.59 18.06
C SER A 151 0.96 -13.68 16.96
N VAL A 152 -0.19 -13.06 17.18
CA VAL A 152 -1.21 -12.82 16.15
C VAL A 152 -0.95 -11.52 15.37
N LEU A 153 -0.11 -10.63 15.91
CA LEU A 153 0.31 -9.42 15.23
C LEU A 153 1.23 -9.75 14.06
N GLU A 154 1.09 -8.97 12.99
CA GLU A 154 1.83 -9.14 11.75
C GLU A 154 2.79 -7.97 11.55
N VAL A 155 3.74 -8.12 10.61
CA VAL A 155 4.78 -7.11 10.34
C VAL A 155 4.87 -6.82 8.85
N TYR A 156 4.89 -5.53 8.52
CA TYR A 156 5.34 -5.01 7.23
C TYR A 156 6.45 -3.98 7.41
N THR A 157 7.06 -3.59 6.30
CA THR A 157 8.27 -2.77 6.30
C THR A 157 8.17 -1.66 5.27
N PHE A 158 8.56 -0.45 5.66
CA PHE A 158 9.02 0.56 4.71
C PHE A 158 10.52 0.39 4.53
N HIS A 159 10.98 0.32 3.29
CA HIS A 159 12.39 0.18 2.93
C HIS A 159 12.67 0.92 1.62
N PRO A 160 13.93 1.29 1.32
CA PRO A 160 14.24 1.98 0.08
C PRO A 160 13.96 1.10 -1.14
N ASP A 161 13.53 1.73 -2.22
CA ASP A 161 13.65 1.19 -3.58
C ASP A 161 14.99 1.61 -4.21
N GLU A 162 15.23 1.23 -5.47
CA GLU A 162 16.47 1.60 -6.17
C GLU A 162 16.67 3.12 -6.25
N ALA A 163 15.60 3.90 -6.40
CA ALA A 163 15.68 5.36 -6.53
C ALA A 163 16.08 6.01 -5.20
N ALA A 164 15.44 5.63 -4.10
CA ALA A 164 15.81 6.05 -2.75
C ALA A 164 17.23 5.60 -2.41
N TRP A 165 17.59 4.36 -2.79
CA TRP A 165 18.94 3.82 -2.59
C TRP A 165 20.01 4.65 -3.32
N SER A 166 19.74 5.05 -4.56
CA SER A 166 20.64 5.91 -5.35
C SER A 166 20.86 7.30 -4.72
N SER A 167 19.90 7.74 -3.91
CA SER A 167 19.95 9.00 -3.15
C SER A 167 20.61 8.85 -1.78
N GLY A 168 21.08 7.64 -1.43
CA GLY A 168 21.74 7.34 -0.17
C GLY A 168 20.81 6.83 0.93
N ASP A 169 19.53 6.63 0.66
CA ASP A 169 18.59 6.10 1.65
C ASP A 169 18.80 4.60 1.88
N ARG A 170 19.01 4.21 3.13
CA ARG A 170 19.16 2.81 3.58
C ARG A 170 18.11 2.45 4.63
N ARG A 171 17.18 3.36 4.92
CA ARG A 171 16.34 3.33 6.09
C ARG A 171 15.23 2.31 5.97
N VAL A 172 15.10 1.48 6.98
CA VAL A 172 13.99 0.56 7.18
C VAL A 172 13.18 1.03 8.38
N ALA A 173 11.86 1.13 8.22
CA ALA A 173 10.92 1.25 9.33
C ALA A 173 10.06 -0.02 9.41
N CYS A 174 10.02 -0.60 10.60
CA CYS A 174 9.25 -1.80 10.91
C CYS A 174 7.91 -1.40 11.52
N VAL A 175 6.83 -1.86 10.92
CA VAL A 175 5.48 -1.61 11.44
C VAL A 175 4.87 -2.92 11.86
N VAL A 176 4.40 -2.95 13.10
CA VAL A 176 3.57 -4.04 13.62
C VAL A 176 2.11 -3.63 13.47
N TRP A 177 1.24 -4.60 13.16
CA TRP A 177 -0.18 -4.33 13.04
C TRP A 177 -1.05 -5.47 13.53
N ASN A 178 -2.25 -5.12 13.98
CA ASN A 178 -3.27 -6.09 14.39
C ASN A 178 -4.19 -6.43 13.21
N PRO A 179 -4.27 -7.70 12.77
CA PRO A 179 -5.09 -8.08 11.63
C PRO A 179 -6.58 -8.22 11.91
N SER A 180 -7.00 -8.21 13.18
CA SER A 180 -8.38 -8.51 13.56
C SER A 180 -9.11 -7.32 14.16
N ASP A 181 -8.41 -6.45 14.88
CA ASP A 181 -9.02 -5.38 15.68
C ASP A 181 -8.13 -4.13 15.73
N THR A 182 -8.72 -3.00 16.11
CA THR A 182 -7.99 -1.79 16.51
C THR A 182 -7.62 -1.83 18.00
N VAL A 183 -6.67 -0.98 18.39
CA VAL A 183 -6.18 -0.81 19.76
C VAL A 183 -6.20 0.66 20.18
N THR A 184 -6.10 0.88 21.47
CA THR A 184 -5.82 2.19 22.06
C THR A 184 -4.65 2.03 23.04
N GLY A 185 -3.65 2.88 22.89
CA GLY A 185 -2.32 2.75 23.48
C GLY A 185 -1.33 2.03 22.57
N SER A 186 -0.04 2.12 22.91
CA SER A 186 1.03 1.42 22.19
C SER A 186 0.88 -0.10 22.26
N LEU A 187 1.26 -0.79 21.18
CA LEU A 187 1.42 -2.24 21.07
C LEU A 187 2.68 -2.75 21.79
N ALA A 188 3.51 -1.87 22.36
CA ALA A 188 4.65 -2.26 23.19
C ALA A 188 4.21 -3.15 24.35
N GLY A 189 4.76 -4.36 24.43
CA GLY A 189 4.43 -5.33 25.47
C GLY A 189 3.04 -5.95 25.37
N ALA A 190 2.36 -5.82 24.21
CA ALA A 190 1.04 -6.40 23.97
C ALA A 190 0.97 -7.90 24.32
N GLY A 191 2.00 -8.67 23.96
CA GLY A 191 2.15 -10.06 24.39
C GLY A 191 1.12 -11.05 23.81
N TYR A 192 0.53 -10.74 22.66
CA TYR A 192 -0.42 -11.61 21.95
C TYR A 192 -0.17 -11.65 20.45
#